data_AF-A0A366HPA2-F1
#
_entry.id   AF-A0A366HPA2-F1
#
_cell.length_a   1.000
_cell.length_b   1.000
_cell.length_c   1.000
_cell.angle_alpha   90.00
_cell.angle_beta   90.00
_cell.angle_gamma   90.00
#
_symmetry.space_group_name_H-M   'P 1'
#
loop_
_entity.id
_entity.type
_entity.pdbx_description
1 polymer ?
#
loop_
_entity_poly.entity_id
_entity_poly.type
_entity_poly.pdbx_seq_one_letter_code
_entity_poly.pdbx_strand_id
1 'polypeptide(L)'
;MRFEDLRGILQYVPQFKERIFVIAFDGAVMRLPNFHSLLQDIAVLQSLSIQVVVVFGARKQIQELADLRGVKLTSDDGMGLTDAATLEVSADAISRLTSELMGDLTALELRVAVPNALAVHPAGVIEGVDLVHTGRIERVDQRMLLAMLKEGIIPVLPPLGYDGRGATLRVNSDEVAVDVALELDAAKVIFVAEEGLVDAAGQRLAQISVGQAREMAKRKDSNADPSLLSKLKHAALACNEGVPRVHIIDGRQDEVLLAELFSNEGVGTMIHADDYQHLRKARTSDIPALQAMMRESVEDAALAPRTREQMQKSIGDFYVLELDGNPVASVAVHVYELDGGVKAAELACLFVRRAHKNKGHGRKLVAFAEDTARQRGCAWIFALSTQAFRFFEEKMGYKEVPVDTLPAKRREAYDRSGRNSRVLKKAF
;
A
#
# COMPACT_ATOMS: atom_id res chain seq x y z
N MET A 1 -1.65 11.01 -23.17
CA MET A 1 -2.84 10.24 -22.74
C MET A 1 -3.69 9.83 -23.93
N ARG A 2 -4.11 8.56 -24.00
CA ARG A 2 -5.21 8.14 -24.90
C ARG A 2 -6.53 8.26 -24.12
N PHE A 3 -7.65 8.54 -24.79
CA PHE A 3 -8.97 8.70 -24.11
C PHE A 3 -9.41 7.48 -23.26
N GLU A 4 -8.84 6.31 -23.52
CA GLU A 4 -9.07 5.08 -22.74
C GLU A 4 -8.49 5.18 -21.32
N ASP A 5 -7.39 5.93 -21.12
CA ASP A 5 -6.75 6.14 -19.81
C ASP A 5 -7.67 6.95 -18.87
N LEU A 6 -8.41 7.92 -19.42
CA LEU A 6 -9.29 8.81 -18.65
C LEU A 6 -10.45 8.05 -18.00
N ARG A 7 -11.04 7.07 -18.70
CA ARG A 7 -12.12 6.23 -18.14
C ARG A 7 -11.62 5.34 -17.01
N GLY A 8 -10.38 4.86 -17.10
CA GLY A 8 -9.71 4.11 -16.03
C GLY A 8 -9.53 4.97 -14.78
N ILE A 9 -9.01 6.19 -14.94
CA ILE A 9 -8.83 7.17 -13.85
C ILE A 9 -10.17 7.47 -13.15
N LEU A 10 -11.22 7.74 -13.92
CA LEU A 10 -12.55 8.06 -13.38
C LEU A 10 -13.20 6.93 -12.58
N GLN A 11 -12.76 5.67 -12.73
CA GLN A 11 -13.25 4.55 -11.93
C GLN A 11 -12.78 4.64 -10.46
N TYR A 12 -11.64 5.28 -10.19
CA TYR A 12 -11.10 5.42 -8.84
C TYR A 12 -11.63 6.66 -8.12
N VAL A 13 -12.06 7.69 -8.86
CA VAL A 13 -12.52 8.96 -8.28
C VAL A 13 -13.61 8.75 -7.21
N PRO A 14 -14.66 7.93 -7.39
CA PRO A 14 -15.65 7.69 -6.34
C PRO A 14 -15.08 7.07 -5.07
N GLN A 15 -13.94 6.37 -5.14
CA GLN A 15 -13.31 5.72 -3.99
C GLN A 15 -12.49 6.72 -3.15
N PHE A 16 -11.95 7.76 -3.79
CA PHE A 16 -11.06 8.74 -3.15
C PHE A 16 -11.71 10.09 -2.89
N LYS A 17 -12.88 10.35 -3.48
CA LYS A 17 -13.63 11.58 -3.23
C LYS A 17 -13.83 11.80 -1.72
N GLU A 18 -13.55 13.01 -1.25
CA GLU A 18 -13.64 13.45 0.15
C GLU A 18 -12.77 12.64 1.13
N ARG A 19 -11.84 11.81 0.62
CA ARG A 19 -10.84 11.14 1.45
C ARG A 19 -9.64 12.06 1.67
N ILE A 20 -9.07 11.96 2.87
CA ILE A 20 -7.89 12.71 3.27
C ILE A 20 -6.63 11.93 2.90
N PHE A 21 -5.76 12.54 2.12
CA PHE A 21 -4.40 12.07 1.84
C PHE A 21 -3.39 13.02 2.48
N VAL A 22 -2.41 12.45 3.18
CA VAL A 22 -1.24 13.20 3.64
C VAL A 22 -0.10 12.95 2.67
N ILE A 23 0.34 14.01 2.00
CA ILE A 23 1.44 13.95 1.02
C ILE A 23 2.65 14.60 1.66
N ALA A 24 3.72 13.80 1.82
CA ALA A 24 4.94 14.20 2.48
C ALA A 24 6.14 14.10 1.53
N PHE A 25 6.91 15.17 1.39
CA PHE A 25 8.11 15.18 0.54
C PHE A 25 9.26 15.90 1.22
N ASP A 26 10.49 15.42 1.04
CA ASP A 26 11.67 16.09 1.61
C ASP A 26 12.08 17.29 0.75
N GLY A 27 12.85 18.21 1.32
CA GLY A 27 13.31 19.41 0.65
C GLY A 27 14.22 19.12 -0.55
N ALA A 28 14.82 17.93 -0.63
CA ALA A 28 15.55 17.51 -1.81
C ALA A 28 14.63 17.27 -3.03
N VAL A 29 13.42 16.74 -2.81
CA VAL A 29 12.39 16.59 -3.85
C VAL A 29 11.98 17.96 -4.40
N MET A 30 11.93 18.98 -3.54
CA MET A 30 11.61 20.36 -3.93
C MET A 30 12.66 21.00 -4.85
N ARG A 31 13.87 20.43 -4.93
CA ARG A 31 14.93 20.87 -5.85
C ARG A 31 14.92 20.12 -7.18
N LEU A 32 14.05 19.12 -7.35
CA LEU A 32 13.97 18.38 -8.60
C LEU A 32 13.40 19.26 -9.72
N PRO A 33 13.89 19.14 -10.97
CA PRO A 33 13.40 19.94 -12.10
C PRO A 33 11.90 19.80 -12.35
N ASN A 34 11.33 18.65 -12.01
CA ASN A 34 9.91 18.32 -12.19
C ASN A 34 9.05 18.58 -10.95
N PHE A 35 9.56 19.24 -9.91
CA PHE A 35 8.78 19.51 -8.68
C PHE A 35 7.47 20.27 -8.98
N HIS A 36 7.47 21.17 -9.96
CA HIS A 36 6.24 21.86 -10.37
C HIS A 36 5.17 20.89 -10.90
N SER A 37 5.55 19.80 -11.58
CA SER A 37 4.60 18.75 -12.01
C SER A 37 3.97 18.05 -10.79
N LEU A 38 4.73 17.81 -9.73
CA LEU A 38 4.19 17.24 -8.48
C LEU A 38 3.12 18.17 -7.85
N LEU A 39 3.32 19.48 -7.89
CA LEU A 39 2.33 20.44 -7.39
C LEU A 39 1.09 20.51 -8.29
N GLN A 40 1.25 20.35 -9.61
CA GLN A 40 0.12 20.23 -10.54
C GLN A 40 -0.69 18.96 -10.27
N ASP A 41 -0.05 17.84 -9.93
CA ASP A 41 -0.77 16.64 -9.50
C ASP A 41 -1.61 16.91 -8.24
N ILE A 42 -1.08 17.63 -7.25
CA ILE A 42 -1.84 18.04 -6.06
C ILE A 42 -3.06 18.88 -6.46
N ALA A 43 -2.92 19.79 -7.42
CA ALA A 43 -4.02 20.58 -7.94
C ALA A 43 -5.10 19.70 -8.62
N VAL A 44 -4.68 18.68 -9.38
CA VAL A 44 -5.60 17.68 -9.95
C VAL A 44 -6.33 16.93 -8.85
N LEU A 45 -5.65 16.46 -7.79
CA LEU A 45 -6.30 15.79 -6.66
C LEU A 45 -7.36 16.67 -6.00
N GLN A 46 -7.06 17.95 -5.77
CA GLN A 46 -8.00 18.93 -5.22
C GLN A 46 -9.23 19.09 -6.13
N SER A 47 -9.03 19.18 -7.44
CA SER A 47 -10.13 19.29 -8.43
C SER A 47 -11.07 18.07 -8.42
N LEU A 48 -10.54 16.91 -8.04
CA LEU A 48 -11.30 15.66 -7.87
C LEU A 48 -11.95 15.55 -6.47
N SER A 49 -11.93 16.63 -5.69
CA SER A 49 -12.44 16.69 -4.31
C SER A 49 -11.74 15.72 -3.36
N ILE A 50 -10.46 15.39 -3.62
CA ILE A 50 -9.61 14.67 -2.67
C ILE A 50 -9.03 15.71 -1.71
N GLN A 51 -9.13 15.46 -0.40
CA GLN A 51 -8.64 16.37 0.62
C GLN A 51 -7.14 16.09 0.84
N VAL A 52 -6.30 17.11 0.69
CA VAL A 52 -4.85 16.97 0.76
C VAL A 52 -4.30 17.78 1.93
N VAL A 53 -3.43 17.15 2.74
CA VAL A 53 -2.53 17.82 3.67
C VAL A 53 -1.11 17.65 3.15
N VAL A 54 -0.36 18.75 3.08
CA VAL A 54 1.04 18.75 2.63
C VAL A 54 1.94 18.85 3.84
N VAL A 55 2.90 17.94 3.94
CA VAL A 55 4.00 17.99 4.91
C VAL A 55 5.30 18.05 4.13
N PHE A 56 6.26 18.87 4.54
CA PHE A 56 7.53 18.93 3.85
C PHE A 56 8.73 18.83 4.80
N GLY A 57 9.83 18.28 4.30
CA GLY A 57 11.13 18.29 4.94
C GLY A 57 12.00 19.43 4.40
N ALA A 58 13.10 19.74 5.08
CA ALA A 58 14.02 20.81 4.69
C ALA A 58 15.49 20.41 4.83
N ARG A 59 15.81 19.10 4.93
CA ARG A 59 17.15 18.63 5.28
C ARG A 59 18.25 19.22 4.41
N LYS A 60 18.02 19.25 3.09
CA LYS A 60 18.96 19.80 2.11
C LYS A 60 19.18 21.31 2.27
N GLN A 61 18.10 22.07 2.46
CA GLN A 61 18.14 23.53 2.64
C GLN A 61 18.81 23.93 3.96
N ILE A 62 18.59 23.15 5.02
CA ILE A 62 19.25 23.34 6.31
C ILE A 62 20.76 23.12 6.16
N GLN A 63 21.17 22.04 5.50
CA GLN A 63 22.58 21.75 5.23
C GLN A 63 23.25 22.86 4.39
N GLU A 64 22.62 23.27 3.28
CA GLU A 64 23.11 24.35 2.41
C GLU A 64 23.31 25.66 3.19
N LEU A 65 22.35 26.03 4.04
CA LEU A 65 22.43 27.26 4.84
C LEU A 65 23.46 27.15 5.97
N ALA A 66 23.59 25.98 6.58
CA ALA A 66 24.58 25.71 7.63
C ALA A 66 26.01 25.84 7.09
N ASP A 67 26.27 25.24 5.92
CA ASP A 67 27.57 25.33 5.24
C ASP A 67 27.90 26.79 4.88
N LEU A 68 26.91 27.55 4.37
CA LEU A 68 27.07 28.97 4.06
C LEU A 68 27.41 29.81 5.31
N ARG A 69 26.87 29.45 6.47
CA ARG A 69 27.07 30.16 7.74
C ARG A 69 28.21 29.60 8.59
N GLY A 70 28.88 28.53 8.15
CA GLY A 70 29.91 27.84 8.93
C GLY A 70 29.38 27.20 10.22
N VAL A 71 28.11 26.81 10.25
CA VAL A 71 27.48 26.14 11.40
C VAL A 71 27.54 24.63 11.20
N LYS A 72 28.10 23.90 12.17
CA LYS A 72 28.08 22.43 12.14
C LYS A 72 26.77 21.92 12.76
N LEU A 73 25.95 21.24 11.97
CA LEU A 73 24.69 20.66 12.45
C LEU A 73 24.93 19.54 13.47
N THR A 74 24.19 19.57 14.57
CA THR A 74 24.18 18.48 15.57
C THR A 74 23.20 17.36 15.23
N SER A 75 22.20 17.64 14.39
CA SER A 75 21.25 16.68 13.82
C SER A 75 20.86 17.12 12.41
N ASP A 76 20.75 16.17 11.50
CA ASP A 76 20.32 16.37 10.11
C ASP A 76 18.87 15.94 9.87
N ASP A 77 18.32 15.03 10.68
CA ASP A 77 17.02 14.38 10.49
C ASP A 77 15.89 14.90 11.40
N GLY A 78 16.19 15.80 12.34
CA GLY A 78 15.21 16.30 13.31
C GLY A 78 14.78 15.26 14.36
N MET A 79 15.55 14.18 14.52
CA MET A 79 15.35 13.18 15.58
C MET A 79 16.46 13.17 16.62
N GLY A 80 17.67 13.62 16.24
CA GLY A 80 18.84 13.69 17.11
C GLY A 80 18.91 14.95 17.98
N LEU A 81 20.08 15.23 18.54
CA LEU A 81 20.35 16.47 19.29
C LEU A 81 20.21 17.68 18.37
N THR A 82 19.35 18.63 18.72
CA THR A 82 19.27 19.93 18.05
C THR A 82 19.72 21.01 19.03
N ASP A 83 20.95 21.50 18.88
CA ASP A 83 21.43 22.65 19.66
C ASP A 83 20.87 23.98 19.14
N ALA A 84 21.14 25.08 19.86
CA ALA A 84 20.57 26.39 19.53
C ALA A 84 21.00 26.89 18.13
N ALA A 85 22.27 26.66 17.74
CA ALA A 85 22.78 27.08 16.44
C ALA A 85 22.15 26.27 15.29
N THR A 86 22.01 24.96 15.48
CA THR A 86 21.31 24.06 14.55
C THR A 86 19.83 24.46 14.43
N LEU A 87 19.16 24.78 15.54
CA LEU A 87 17.77 25.24 15.52
C LEU A 87 17.62 26.56 14.75
N GLU A 88 18.49 27.53 14.99
CA GLU A 88 18.42 28.85 14.33
C GLU A 88 18.54 28.72 12.81
N VAL A 89 19.56 27.99 12.33
CA VAL A 89 19.73 27.72 10.89
C VAL A 89 18.54 26.92 10.35
N SER A 90 18.02 25.96 11.12
CA SER A 90 16.86 25.17 10.73
C SER A 90 15.62 26.03 10.54
N ALA A 91 15.31 26.90 11.51
CA ALA A 91 14.15 27.78 11.49
C ALA A 91 14.20 28.75 10.29
N ASP A 92 15.37 29.30 10.00
CA ASP A 92 15.57 30.19 8.85
C ASP A 92 15.37 29.47 7.51
N ALA A 93 15.98 28.29 7.34
CA ALA A 93 15.86 27.51 6.12
C ALA A 93 14.41 27.03 5.88
N ILE A 94 13.76 26.52 6.93
CA ILE A 94 12.37 26.07 6.88
C ILE A 94 11.43 27.24 6.57
N SER A 95 11.62 28.40 7.19
CA SER A 95 10.75 29.58 6.97
C SER A 95 10.85 30.11 5.53
N ARG A 96 12.06 30.13 4.96
CA ARG A 96 12.28 30.48 3.54
C ARG A 96 11.58 29.49 2.62
N LEU A 97 11.81 28.19 2.85
CA LEU A 97 11.21 27.11 2.05
C LEU A 97 9.67 27.10 2.14
N THR A 98 9.12 27.40 3.32
CA THR A 98 7.67 27.58 3.51
C THR A 98 7.13 28.68 2.60
N SER A 99 7.83 29.82 2.54
CA SER A 99 7.41 30.97 1.74
C SER A 99 7.51 30.68 0.24
N GLU A 100 8.55 29.97 -0.20
CA GLU A 100 8.71 29.48 -1.58
C GLU A 100 7.56 28.55 -1.97
N LEU A 101 7.29 27.51 -1.17
CA LEU A 101 6.23 26.54 -1.43
C LEU A 101 4.83 27.19 -1.46
N MET A 102 4.56 28.13 -0.56
CA MET A 102 3.32 28.89 -0.57
C MET A 102 3.16 29.70 -1.86
N GLY A 103 4.24 30.29 -2.37
CA GLY A 103 4.26 31.00 -3.66
C GLY A 103 3.95 30.07 -4.83
N ASP A 104 4.60 28.91 -4.89
CA ASP A 104 4.39 27.92 -5.96
C ASP A 104 2.97 27.36 -5.98
N LEU A 105 2.42 27.03 -4.81
CA LEU A 105 1.04 26.55 -4.68
C LEU A 105 0.02 27.66 -5.03
N THR A 106 0.31 28.91 -4.66
CA THR A 106 -0.54 30.06 -5.02
C THR A 106 -0.55 30.30 -6.53
N ALA A 107 0.59 30.09 -7.22
CA ALA A 107 0.67 30.20 -8.67
C ALA A 107 -0.18 29.15 -9.42
N LEU A 108 -0.53 28.05 -8.75
CA LEU A 108 -1.47 27.03 -9.23
C LEU A 108 -2.92 27.28 -8.77
N GLU A 109 -3.21 28.48 -8.26
CA GLU A 109 -4.54 28.87 -7.74
C GLU A 109 -5.03 28.00 -6.57
N LEU A 110 -4.11 27.31 -5.87
CA LEU A 110 -4.45 26.53 -4.69
C LEU A 110 -4.57 27.42 -3.47
N ARG A 111 -5.64 27.22 -2.71
CA ARG A 111 -5.81 27.87 -1.41
C ARG A 111 -5.03 27.09 -0.38
N VAL A 112 -3.99 27.71 0.18
CA VAL A 112 -3.07 27.08 1.14
C VAL A 112 -2.96 27.93 2.39
N ALA A 113 -2.65 27.31 3.52
CA ALA A 113 -2.23 28.01 4.72
C ALA A 113 -1.31 27.15 5.57
N VAL A 114 -0.49 27.81 6.39
CA VAL A 114 0.42 27.18 7.36
C VAL A 114 -0.18 27.35 8.75
N PRO A 115 -0.90 26.34 9.28
CA PRO A 115 -1.53 26.45 10.58
C PRO A 115 -0.58 26.08 11.72
N ASN A 116 -0.78 26.67 12.89
CA ASN A 116 -0.19 26.19 14.14
C ASN A 116 -0.97 24.98 14.69
N ALA A 117 -0.97 23.87 13.93
CA ALA A 117 -1.79 22.69 14.21
C ALA A 117 -1.11 21.66 15.10
N LEU A 118 0.15 21.85 15.45
CA LEU A 118 0.97 20.87 16.17
C LEU A 118 1.29 21.41 17.56
N ALA A 119 0.76 20.77 18.59
CA ALA A 119 1.24 20.96 19.96
C ALA A 119 2.45 20.05 20.17
N VAL A 120 3.61 20.63 20.44
CA VAL A 120 4.89 19.91 20.51
C VAL A 120 5.49 20.06 21.89
N HIS A 121 6.11 19.02 22.42
CA HIS A 121 6.90 19.10 23.66
C HIS A 121 8.35 18.70 23.39
N PRO A 122 9.32 19.12 24.23
CA PRO A 122 10.70 18.68 24.07
C PRO A 122 10.81 17.15 24.15
N ALA A 123 11.57 16.54 23.25
CA ALA A 123 11.81 15.10 23.23
C ALA A 123 12.52 14.59 24.50
N GLY A 124 13.20 15.48 25.22
CA GLY A 124 13.87 15.21 26.48
C GLY A 124 15.18 14.44 26.29
N VAL A 125 15.48 13.55 27.24
CA VAL A 125 16.71 12.76 27.27
C VAL A 125 16.45 11.35 26.76
N ILE A 126 17.06 10.98 25.64
CA ILE A 126 16.94 9.65 25.03
C ILE A 126 18.30 8.97 25.06
N GLU A 127 18.36 7.76 25.64
CA GLU A 127 19.61 6.98 25.78
C GLU A 127 20.78 7.76 26.40
N GLY A 128 20.47 8.67 27.34
CA GLY A 128 21.45 9.50 28.04
C GLY A 128 21.88 10.78 27.30
N VAL A 129 21.33 11.06 26.12
CA VAL A 129 21.57 12.29 25.36
C VAL A 129 20.36 13.22 25.48
N ASP A 130 20.55 14.42 26.01
CA ASP A 130 19.55 15.49 25.97
C ASP A 130 19.43 16.02 24.53
N LEU A 131 18.22 16.00 23.97
CA LEU A 131 17.99 16.43 22.59
C LEU A 131 17.67 17.92 22.45
N VAL A 132 17.55 18.64 23.57
CA VAL A 132 17.43 20.10 23.69
C VAL A 132 16.26 20.67 22.87
N HIS A 133 16.48 21.11 21.63
CA HIS A 133 15.46 21.73 20.78
C HIS A 133 14.74 20.76 19.84
N THR A 134 14.96 19.46 19.98
CA THR A 134 14.19 18.45 19.26
C THR A 134 12.86 18.21 19.96
N GLY A 135 11.78 18.25 19.19
CA GLY A 135 10.41 18.09 19.67
C GLY A 135 9.79 16.74 19.32
N ARG A 136 8.73 16.40 20.05
CA ARG A 136 7.77 15.34 19.75
C ARG A 136 6.36 15.91 19.74
N ILE A 137 5.53 15.44 18.81
CA ILE A 137 4.14 15.88 18.73
C ILE A 137 3.37 15.25 19.90
N GLU A 138 2.75 16.10 20.70
CA GLU A 138 1.84 15.67 21.77
C GLU A 138 0.42 15.52 21.25
N ARG A 139 0.00 16.46 20.39
CA ARG A 139 -1.36 16.53 19.88
C ARG A 139 -1.40 17.29 18.55
N VAL A 140 -2.22 16.80 17.63
CA VAL A 140 -2.57 17.50 16.40
C VAL A 140 -3.96 18.13 16.55
N ASP A 141 -4.13 19.39 16.17
CA ASP A 141 -5.44 20.06 16.19
C ASP A 141 -6.31 19.62 15.01
N GLN A 142 -6.94 18.46 15.19
CA GLN A 142 -7.84 17.84 14.22
C GLN A 142 -8.94 18.81 13.75
N ARG A 143 -9.53 19.57 14.66
CA ARG A 143 -10.68 20.43 14.35
C ARG A 143 -10.28 21.55 13.39
N MET A 144 -9.13 22.17 13.63
CA MET A 144 -8.62 23.20 12.74
C MET A 144 -8.29 22.64 11.36
N LEU A 145 -7.57 21.51 11.29
CA LEU A 145 -7.20 20.90 10.00
C LEU A 145 -8.44 20.48 9.19
N LEU A 146 -9.41 19.83 9.83
CA LEU A 146 -10.67 19.45 9.17
C LEU A 146 -11.48 20.65 8.70
N ALA A 147 -11.50 21.76 9.46
CA ALA A 147 -12.17 22.99 9.04
C ALA A 147 -11.53 23.59 7.78
N MET A 148 -10.19 23.61 7.71
CA MET A 148 -9.46 24.05 6.52
C MET A 148 -9.77 23.18 5.31
N LEU A 149 -9.68 21.86 5.46
CA LEU A 149 -9.94 20.88 4.40
C LEU A 149 -11.38 20.97 3.88
N LYS A 150 -12.35 21.18 4.78
CA LYS A 150 -13.77 21.36 4.42
C LYS A 150 -13.99 22.61 3.54
N GLU A 151 -13.28 23.69 3.83
CA GLU A 151 -13.35 24.90 3.03
C GLU A 151 -12.54 24.77 1.72
N GLY A 152 -11.72 23.73 1.56
CA GLY A 152 -10.84 23.56 0.41
C GLY A 152 -9.52 24.35 0.54
N ILE A 153 -9.09 24.64 1.77
CA ILE A 153 -7.73 25.11 2.07
C ILE A 153 -6.85 23.90 2.37
N ILE A 154 -5.74 23.77 1.65
CA ILE A 154 -4.70 22.76 1.88
C ILE A 154 -3.81 23.22 3.04
N PRO A 155 -3.77 22.48 4.16
CA PRO A 155 -2.81 22.74 5.23
C PRO A 155 -1.41 22.35 4.78
N VAL A 156 -0.45 23.27 4.94
CA VAL A 156 0.98 23.04 4.68
C VAL A 156 1.71 23.05 6.02
N LEU A 157 2.28 21.90 6.41
CA LEU A 157 2.89 21.69 7.72
C LEU A 157 4.42 21.60 7.63
N PRO A 158 5.15 22.58 8.17
CA PRO A 158 6.61 22.55 8.24
C PRO A 158 7.11 21.62 9.37
N PRO A 159 8.39 21.20 9.36
CA PRO A 159 8.99 20.40 10.43
C PRO A 159 9.41 21.25 11.65
N LEU A 160 8.50 22.12 12.10
CA LEU A 160 8.62 22.97 13.29
C LEU A 160 7.33 22.92 14.10
N GLY A 161 7.46 23.04 15.41
CA GLY A 161 6.32 23.27 16.31
C GLY A 161 6.72 24.06 17.53
N TYR A 162 5.75 24.29 18.42
CA TYR A 162 5.92 25.15 19.59
C TYR A 162 5.47 24.45 20.87
N ASP A 163 6.24 24.63 21.94
CA ASP A 163 5.87 24.14 23.27
C ASP A 163 4.86 25.04 23.98
N GLY A 164 4.35 24.60 25.13
CA GLY A 164 3.39 25.37 25.94
C GLY A 164 3.93 26.71 26.46
N ARG A 165 5.22 27.00 26.29
CA ARG A 165 5.87 28.28 26.62
C ARG A 165 6.16 29.12 25.36
N GLY A 166 5.81 28.62 24.18
CA GLY A 166 6.09 29.26 22.89
C GLY A 166 7.51 29.04 22.37
N ALA A 167 8.28 28.12 22.95
CA ALA A 167 9.61 27.80 22.44
C ALA A 167 9.50 26.98 21.15
N THR A 168 10.25 27.37 20.12
CA THR A 168 10.35 26.64 18.85
C THR A 168 11.12 25.34 19.04
N LEU A 169 10.58 24.25 18.51
CA LEU A 169 11.18 22.93 18.50
C LEU A 169 11.20 22.39 17.07
N ARG A 170 12.29 21.71 16.72
CA ARG A 170 12.42 21.01 15.44
C ARG A 170 11.83 19.61 15.56
N VAL A 171 10.99 19.21 14.62
CA VAL A 171 10.37 17.88 14.56
C VAL A 171 10.77 17.18 13.27
N ASN A 172 10.66 15.85 13.22
CA ASN A 172 10.88 15.10 11.99
C ASN A 172 9.65 15.22 11.07
N SER A 173 9.85 15.50 9.77
CA SER A 173 8.75 15.68 8.82
C SER A 173 7.98 14.40 8.53
N ASP A 174 8.64 13.24 8.53
CA ASP A 174 7.95 11.96 8.30
C ASP A 174 7.11 11.59 9.53
N GLU A 175 7.57 11.90 10.75
CA GLU A 175 6.79 11.79 11.99
C GLU A 175 5.55 12.70 11.96
N VAL A 176 5.71 13.97 11.57
CA VAL A 176 4.58 14.90 11.36
C VAL A 176 3.55 14.32 10.39
N ALA A 177 3.98 13.75 9.27
CA ALA A 177 3.08 13.16 8.29
C ALA A 177 2.28 11.99 8.86
N VAL A 178 2.91 11.14 9.68
CA VAL A 178 2.23 10.00 10.31
C VAL A 178 1.26 10.46 11.39
N ASP A 179 1.67 11.33 12.31
CA ASP A 179 0.80 11.76 13.41
C ASP A 179 -0.42 12.53 12.89
N VAL A 180 -0.24 13.36 11.87
CA VAL A 180 -1.36 14.05 11.20
C VAL A 180 -2.27 13.08 10.47
N ALA A 181 -1.71 12.06 9.82
CA ALA A 181 -2.51 11.04 9.13
C ALA A 181 -3.34 10.21 10.09
N LEU A 182 -2.78 9.83 11.24
CA LEU A 182 -3.47 9.09 12.28
C LEU A 182 -4.57 9.94 12.92
N GLU A 183 -4.29 11.20 13.28
CA GLU A 183 -5.29 12.09 13.87
C GLU A 183 -6.46 12.37 12.91
N LEU A 184 -6.20 12.46 11.59
CA LEU A 184 -7.22 12.76 10.58
C LEU A 184 -7.89 11.51 9.98
N ASP A 185 -7.62 10.31 10.48
CA ASP A 185 -8.08 9.05 9.88
C ASP A 185 -7.80 9.00 8.35
N ALA A 186 -6.61 9.44 7.95
CA ALA A 186 -6.26 9.60 6.55
C ALA A 186 -6.31 8.26 5.81
N ALA A 187 -6.88 8.27 4.61
CA ALA A 187 -6.99 7.08 3.79
C ALA A 187 -5.63 6.62 3.24
N LYS A 188 -4.70 7.57 3.06
CA LYS A 188 -3.34 7.32 2.56
C LYS A 188 -2.34 8.30 3.16
N VAL A 189 -1.14 7.79 3.42
CA VAL A 189 0.09 8.60 3.49
C VAL A 189 0.91 8.32 2.24
N ILE A 190 1.42 9.37 1.59
CA ILE A 190 2.23 9.27 0.39
C ILE A 190 3.54 10.01 0.64
N PHE A 191 4.62 9.26 0.82
CA PHE A 191 5.97 9.78 0.88
C PHE A 191 6.55 9.87 -0.53
N VAL A 192 6.89 11.08 -0.96
CA VAL A 192 7.67 11.33 -2.17
C VAL A 192 9.14 11.38 -1.76
N ALA A 193 9.93 10.47 -2.32
CA ALA A 193 11.37 10.40 -2.11
C ALA A 193 12.11 10.82 -3.39
N GLU A 194 13.42 11.05 -3.31
CA GLU A 194 14.24 11.27 -4.51
C GLU A 194 14.32 10.01 -5.37
N GLU A 195 14.23 8.82 -4.76
CA GLU A 195 14.25 7.53 -5.45
C GLU A 195 13.22 6.56 -4.86
N GLY A 196 12.66 5.69 -5.70
CA GLY A 196 11.78 4.60 -5.28
C GLY A 196 12.53 3.42 -4.65
N LEU A 197 11.80 2.50 -4.01
CA LEU A 197 12.42 1.30 -3.43
C LEU A 197 12.67 0.23 -4.49
N VAL A 198 13.90 -0.27 -4.51
CA VAL A 198 14.34 -1.34 -5.41
C VAL A 198 14.91 -2.52 -4.64
N ASP A 199 14.86 -3.70 -5.26
CA ASP A 199 15.53 -4.89 -4.76
C ASP A 199 17.04 -4.89 -5.10
N ALA A 200 17.75 -5.96 -4.71
CA ALA A 200 19.18 -6.10 -4.98
C ALA A 200 19.52 -6.18 -6.48
N ALA A 201 18.55 -6.45 -7.35
CA ALA A 201 18.70 -6.45 -8.81
C ALA A 201 18.30 -5.11 -9.45
N GLY A 202 17.98 -4.09 -8.65
CA GLY A 202 17.53 -2.78 -9.12
C GLY A 202 16.08 -2.79 -9.64
N GLN A 203 15.31 -3.84 -9.39
CA GLN A 203 13.91 -3.91 -9.78
C GLN A 203 13.02 -3.29 -8.70
N ARG A 204 12.02 -2.51 -9.10
CA ARG A 204 11.09 -1.86 -8.17
C ARG A 204 10.37 -2.89 -7.29
N LEU A 205 10.40 -2.65 -5.98
CA LEU A 205 9.57 -3.35 -5.00
C LEU A 205 8.16 -2.76 -5.03
N ALA A 206 7.24 -3.32 -5.82
CA ALA A 206 5.89 -2.75 -5.93
C ALA A 206 5.10 -2.77 -4.60
N GLN A 207 5.33 -3.78 -3.78
CA GLN A 207 4.64 -3.96 -2.49
C GLN A 207 5.58 -4.60 -1.48
N ILE A 208 5.53 -4.13 -0.24
CA ILE A 208 6.24 -4.73 0.90
C ILE A 208 5.34 -4.74 2.13
N SER A 209 5.51 -5.74 3.00
CA SER A 209 4.79 -5.76 4.28
C SER A 209 5.41 -4.78 5.29
N VAL A 210 4.65 -4.45 6.34
CA VAL A 210 5.15 -3.70 7.52
C VAL A 210 6.41 -4.38 8.10
N GLY A 211 6.44 -5.71 8.17
CA GLY A 211 7.60 -6.46 8.64
C GLY A 211 8.84 -6.21 7.78
N GLN A 212 8.69 -6.32 6.45
CA GLN A 212 9.77 -6.04 5.50
C GLN A 212 10.25 -4.58 5.57
N ALA A 213 9.33 -3.62 5.64
CA ALA A 213 9.67 -2.21 5.78
C ALA A 213 10.46 -1.93 7.07
N ARG A 214 10.08 -2.54 8.21
CA ARG A 214 10.83 -2.45 9.49
C ARG A 214 12.22 -3.06 9.39
N GLU A 215 12.35 -4.20 8.72
CA GLU A 215 13.66 -4.82 8.50
C GLU A 215 14.56 -3.94 7.64
N MET A 216 14.02 -3.39 6.55
CA MET A 216 14.76 -2.48 5.67
C MET A 216 15.19 -1.21 6.41
N ALA A 217 14.31 -0.60 7.21
CA ALA A 217 14.61 0.59 7.99
C ALA A 217 15.72 0.37 9.04
N LYS A 218 15.91 -0.87 9.52
CA LYS A 218 16.95 -1.22 10.50
C LYS A 218 18.30 -1.58 9.88
N ARG A 219 18.38 -1.71 8.56
CA ARG A 219 19.65 -2.08 7.90
C ARG A 219 20.66 -0.97 8.15
N LYS A 220 21.77 -1.33 8.78
CA LYS A 220 22.96 -0.48 8.89
C LYS A 220 23.77 -0.55 7.60
N ASP A 221 23.15 -0.20 6.49
CA ASP A 221 23.87 -0.01 5.24
C ASP A 221 24.38 1.42 5.20
N SER A 222 25.70 1.59 5.17
CA SER A 222 26.33 2.91 5.12
C SER A 222 26.00 3.69 3.84
N ASN A 223 25.51 3.01 2.81
CA ASN A 223 25.10 3.63 1.54
C ASN A 223 23.60 3.93 1.46
N ALA A 224 22.80 3.51 2.44
CA ALA A 224 21.37 3.79 2.42
C ALA A 224 21.09 5.26 2.76
N ASP A 225 20.28 5.92 1.93
CA ASP A 225 19.83 7.29 2.17
C ASP A 225 19.05 7.37 3.51
N PRO A 226 19.50 8.16 4.49
CA PRO A 226 18.78 8.30 5.75
C PRO A 226 17.36 8.87 5.61
N SER A 227 17.05 9.65 4.55
CA SER A 227 15.68 10.13 4.30
C SER A 227 14.76 8.98 3.92
N LEU A 228 15.23 8.07 3.06
CA LEU A 228 14.50 6.86 2.69
C LEU A 228 14.31 5.90 3.87
N LEU A 229 15.32 5.74 4.74
CA LEU A 229 15.21 4.93 5.96
C LEU A 229 14.18 5.51 6.93
N SER A 230 14.16 6.84 7.09
CA SER A 230 13.14 7.53 7.87
C SER A 230 11.74 7.27 7.31
N LYS A 231 11.53 7.40 5.99
CA LYS A 231 10.25 7.10 5.34
C LYS A 231 9.81 5.66 5.54
N LEU A 232 10.70 4.68 5.40
CA LEU A 232 10.42 3.27 5.67
C LEU A 232 9.98 3.03 7.11
N LYS A 233 10.68 3.63 8.08
CA LYS A 233 10.35 3.54 9.51
C LYS A 233 8.95 4.08 9.79
N HIS A 234 8.65 5.29 9.30
CA HIS A 234 7.38 5.97 9.55
C HIS A 234 6.23 5.37 8.75
N ALA A 235 6.47 4.90 7.53
CA ALA A 235 5.48 4.18 6.77
C ALA A 235 5.06 2.86 7.43
N ALA A 236 6.03 2.12 7.98
CA ALA A 236 5.74 0.92 8.75
C ALA A 236 4.97 1.24 10.03
N LEU A 237 5.25 2.37 10.69
CA LEU A 237 4.51 2.84 11.85
C LEU A 237 3.06 3.19 11.48
N ALA A 238 2.85 4.07 10.50
CA ALA A 238 1.52 4.48 10.04
C ALA A 238 0.63 3.28 9.67
N CYS A 239 1.16 2.33 8.88
CA CYS A 239 0.40 1.14 8.52
C CYS A 239 0.05 0.25 9.74
N ASN A 240 0.92 0.18 10.74
CA ASN A 240 0.69 -0.61 11.94
C ASN A 240 -0.35 0.05 12.87
N GLU A 241 -0.37 1.38 12.92
CA GLU A 241 -1.25 2.17 13.80
C GLU A 241 -2.62 2.49 13.18
N GLY A 242 -2.86 2.09 11.93
CA GLY A 242 -4.22 2.09 11.35
C GLY A 242 -4.38 2.85 10.03
N VAL A 243 -3.32 3.48 9.49
CA VAL A 243 -3.38 4.05 8.14
C VAL A 243 -3.51 2.89 7.14
N PRO A 244 -4.58 2.81 6.35
CA PRO A 244 -4.84 1.62 5.53
C PRO A 244 -3.74 1.33 4.51
N ARG A 245 -3.13 2.38 3.94
CA ARG A 245 -2.07 2.26 2.94
C ARG A 245 -1.08 3.40 3.05
N VAL A 246 0.20 3.05 3.01
CA VAL A 246 1.28 4.03 2.88
C VAL A 246 2.04 3.76 1.59
N HIS A 247 2.42 4.81 0.90
CA HIS A 247 3.09 4.75 -0.40
C HIS A 247 4.42 5.47 -0.32
N ILE A 248 5.47 4.89 -0.91
CA ILE A 248 6.74 5.56 -1.17
C ILE A 248 6.91 5.62 -2.69
N ILE A 249 7.00 6.83 -3.24
CA ILE A 249 7.04 7.07 -4.69
C ILE A 249 8.31 7.84 -5.09
N ASP A 250 8.78 7.62 -6.32
CA ASP A 250 9.96 8.27 -6.89
C ASP A 250 9.61 9.64 -7.48
N GLY A 251 10.02 10.71 -6.81
CA GLY A 251 9.73 12.09 -7.17
C GLY A 251 10.35 12.56 -8.48
N ARG A 252 11.28 11.80 -9.09
CA ARG A 252 11.88 12.15 -10.39
C ARG A 252 10.98 11.81 -11.58
N GLN A 253 9.90 11.08 -11.35
CA GLN A 253 8.93 10.73 -12.39
C GLN A 253 7.88 11.84 -12.51
N ASP A 254 7.56 12.23 -13.74
CA ASP A 254 6.45 13.14 -14.02
C ASP A 254 5.10 12.47 -13.72
N GLU A 255 4.13 13.26 -13.26
CA GLU A 255 2.76 12.80 -12.95
C GLU A 255 2.70 11.64 -11.94
N VAL A 256 3.73 11.50 -11.08
CA VAL A 256 3.92 10.32 -10.22
C VAL A 256 2.79 10.11 -9.23
N LEU A 257 2.19 11.18 -8.69
CA LEU A 257 1.06 11.03 -7.76
C LEU A 257 -0.16 10.47 -8.47
N LEU A 258 -0.44 10.97 -9.68
CA LEU A 258 -1.58 10.51 -10.46
C LEU A 258 -1.35 9.08 -10.95
N ALA A 259 -0.14 8.76 -11.41
CA ALA A 259 0.21 7.42 -11.85
C ALA A 259 0.14 6.39 -10.72
N GLU A 260 0.49 6.78 -9.48
CA GLU A 260 0.35 5.91 -8.31
C GLU A 260 -1.12 5.71 -7.94
N LEU A 261 -1.90 6.78 -7.89
CA LEU A 261 -3.27 6.74 -7.38
C LEU A 261 -4.28 6.14 -8.37
N PHE A 262 -4.09 6.39 -9.66
CA PHE A 262 -5.08 6.08 -10.70
C PHE A 262 -4.68 4.94 -11.63
N SER A 263 -3.72 4.12 -11.21
CA SER A 263 -3.35 2.87 -11.91
C SER A 263 -3.64 1.65 -11.05
N ASN A 264 -3.91 0.51 -11.69
CA ASN A 264 -4.17 -0.75 -10.98
C ASN A 264 -2.91 -1.28 -10.26
N GLU A 265 -1.72 -0.94 -10.77
CA GLU A 265 -0.46 -1.52 -10.30
C GLU A 265 0.34 -0.58 -9.41
N GLY A 266 0.09 0.73 -9.47
CA GLY A 266 0.96 1.75 -8.88
C GLY A 266 2.29 1.88 -9.62
N VAL A 267 2.93 3.05 -9.49
CA VAL A 267 4.29 3.30 -9.99
C VAL A 267 5.36 3.22 -8.90
N GLY A 268 4.98 3.36 -7.62
CA GLY A 268 5.86 3.29 -6.45
C GLY A 268 5.76 1.98 -5.68
N THR A 269 6.05 2.10 -4.39
CA THR A 269 6.06 1.00 -3.41
C THR A 269 4.97 1.22 -2.39
N MET A 270 4.01 0.30 -2.35
CA MET A 270 2.98 0.31 -1.33
C MET A 270 3.39 -0.56 -0.14
N ILE A 271 3.33 0.05 1.04
CA ILE A 271 3.54 -0.58 2.34
C ILE A 271 2.16 -0.92 2.91
N HIS A 272 2.05 -2.13 3.45
CA HIS A 272 0.78 -2.65 3.91
C HIS A 272 0.92 -3.54 5.15
N ALA A 273 -0.10 -3.55 6.02
CA ALA A 273 -0.20 -4.54 7.10
C ALA A 273 -0.35 -5.95 6.51
N ASP A 274 0.06 -7.01 7.22
CA ASP A 274 0.04 -8.39 6.70
C ASP A 274 -1.37 -8.88 6.27
N ASP A 275 -2.42 -8.21 6.75
CA ASP A 275 -3.83 -8.43 6.40
C ASP A 275 -4.28 -7.82 5.05
N TYR A 276 -3.40 -7.11 4.34
CA TYR A 276 -3.67 -6.50 3.01
C TYR A 276 -4.24 -7.45 1.97
N GLN A 277 -3.89 -8.73 2.11
CA GLN A 277 -4.44 -9.81 1.33
C GLN A 277 -5.57 -10.46 2.11
N HIS A 278 -6.76 -9.87 2.02
CA HIS A 278 -7.92 -10.42 2.71
C HIS A 278 -8.52 -11.55 1.88
N LEU A 279 -8.41 -12.76 2.41
CA LEU A 279 -9.06 -13.92 1.84
C LEU A 279 -10.40 -14.14 2.54
N ARG A 280 -11.50 -14.06 1.79
CA ARG A 280 -12.86 -14.22 2.33
C ARG A 280 -13.71 -15.15 1.50
N LYS A 281 -14.81 -15.63 2.10
CA LYS A 281 -15.89 -16.27 1.33
C LYS A 281 -16.43 -15.31 0.28
N ALA A 282 -16.71 -15.84 -0.91
CA ALA A 282 -17.37 -15.11 -1.98
C ALA A 282 -18.84 -14.85 -1.60
N ARG A 283 -19.35 -13.72 -2.08
CA ARG A 283 -20.72 -13.26 -1.94
C ARG A 283 -21.40 -13.32 -3.31
N THR A 284 -22.72 -13.36 -3.35
CA THR A 284 -23.47 -13.33 -4.62
C THR A 284 -23.16 -12.08 -5.46
N SER A 285 -22.81 -10.96 -4.81
CA SER A 285 -22.37 -9.72 -5.44
C SER A 285 -21.04 -9.85 -6.21
N ASP A 286 -20.21 -10.85 -5.89
CA ASP A 286 -18.88 -11.02 -6.53
C ASP A 286 -18.97 -11.74 -7.87
N ILE A 287 -20.10 -12.41 -8.17
CA ILE A 287 -20.26 -13.26 -9.36
C ILE A 287 -19.92 -12.52 -10.66
N PRO A 288 -20.38 -11.27 -10.90
CA PRO A 288 -19.99 -10.53 -12.10
C PRO A 288 -18.47 -10.32 -12.23
N ALA A 289 -17.80 -10.00 -11.12
CA ALA A 289 -16.35 -9.80 -11.09
C ALA A 289 -15.60 -11.12 -11.33
N LEU A 290 -16.05 -12.22 -10.74
CA LEU A 290 -15.51 -13.55 -10.97
C LEU A 290 -15.64 -13.98 -12.44
N GLN A 291 -16.81 -13.77 -13.03
CA GLN A 291 -17.06 -14.09 -14.44
C GLN A 291 -16.19 -13.24 -15.38
N ALA A 292 -16.05 -11.95 -15.08
CA ALA A 292 -15.20 -11.05 -15.86
C ALA A 292 -13.73 -11.46 -15.80
N MET A 293 -13.20 -11.72 -14.59
CA MET A 293 -11.77 -12.02 -14.44
C MET A 293 -11.39 -13.39 -14.99
N MET A 294 -12.29 -14.38 -14.96
CA MET A 294 -12.00 -15.74 -15.43
C MET A 294 -12.16 -15.91 -16.94
N ARG A 295 -12.74 -14.94 -17.65
CA ARG A 295 -13.16 -15.07 -19.06
C ARG A 295 -12.04 -15.60 -19.96
N GLU A 296 -10.88 -14.94 -19.94
CA GLU A 296 -9.71 -15.33 -20.75
C GLU A 296 -9.25 -16.76 -20.44
N SER A 297 -9.23 -17.16 -19.17
CA SER A 297 -8.84 -18.54 -18.80
C SER A 297 -9.89 -19.59 -19.16
N VAL A 298 -11.15 -19.21 -19.35
CA VAL A 298 -12.19 -20.10 -19.90
C VAL A 298 -12.03 -20.21 -21.42
N GLU A 299 -11.76 -19.09 -22.11
CA GLU A 299 -11.50 -19.03 -23.55
C GLU A 299 -10.26 -19.86 -23.93
N ASP A 300 -9.19 -19.79 -23.15
CA ASP A 300 -7.96 -20.58 -23.34
C ASP A 300 -8.09 -22.03 -22.85
N ALA A 301 -9.29 -22.48 -22.48
CA ALA A 301 -9.57 -23.83 -21.97
C ALA A 301 -8.71 -24.25 -20.75
N ALA A 302 -8.18 -23.30 -19.98
CA ALA A 302 -7.52 -23.55 -18.70
C ALA A 302 -8.55 -23.82 -17.59
N LEU A 303 -9.64 -23.04 -17.56
CA LEU A 303 -10.78 -23.21 -16.65
C LEU A 303 -12.00 -23.80 -17.36
N ALA A 304 -12.76 -24.62 -16.63
CA ALA A 304 -14.06 -25.09 -17.13
C ALA A 304 -15.06 -23.91 -17.20
N PRO A 305 -15.87 -23.80 -18.26
CA PRO A 305 -16.93 -22.80 -18.35
C PRO A 305 -17.99 -23.03 -17.26
N ARG A 306 -18.55 -21.93 -16.73
CA ARG A 306 -19.60 -21.97 -15.70
C ARG A 306 -20.65 -20.92 -16.00
N THR A 307 -21.93 -21.28 -15.89
CA THR A 307 -23.03 -20.33 -16.01
C THR A 307 -23.21 -19.54 -14.71
N ARG A 308 -23.86 -18.38 -14.80
CA ARG A 308 -24.18 -17.55 -13.64
C ARG A 308 -25.00 -18.33 -12.59
N GLU A 309 -25.95 -19.15 -13.03
CA GLU A 309 -26.78 -19.99 -12.17
C GLU A 309 -25.96 -21.07 -11.43
N GLN A 310 -25.00 -21.70 -12.11
CA GLN A 310 -24.11 -22.68 -11.49
C GLN A 310 -23.24 -22.03 -10.41
N MET A 311 -22.71 -20.83 -10.68
CA MET A 311 -21.95 -20.06 -9.69
C MET A 311 -22.82 -19.64 -8.51
N GLN A 312 -24.06 -19.17 -8.74
CA GLN A 312 -24.99 -18.83 -7.65
C GLN A 312 -25.28 -20.01 -6.74
N LYS A 313 -25.54 -21.20 -7.30
CA LYS A 313 -25.81 -22.42 -6.51
C LYS A 313 -24.63 -22.87 -5.65
N SER A 314 -23.41 -22.57 -6.07
CA SER A 314 -22.17 -23.05 -5.42
C SER A 314 -21.34 -21.93 -4.78
N ILE A 315 -21.83 -20.68 -4.74
CA ILE A 315 -21.04 -19.51 -4.29
C ILE A 315 -20.53 -19.67 -2.86
N GLY A 316 -21.23 -20.43 -2.02
CA GLY A 316 -20.82 -20.74 -0.64
C GLY A 316 -19.52 -21.55 -0.53
N ASP A 317 -19.08 -22.19 -1.61
CA ASP A 317 -17.82 -22.92 -1.70
C ASP A 317 -16.67 -22.06 -2.23
N PHE A 318 -16.96 -20.88 -2.78
CA PHE A 318 -15.97 -19.99 -3.36
C PHE A 318 -15.36 -19.09 -2.29
N TYR A 319 -14.07 -18.83 -2.48
CA TYR A 319 -13.29 -17.85 -1.75
C TYR A 319 -12.60 -16.94 -2.74
N VAL A 320 -12.49 -15.68 -2.37
CA VAL A 320 -11.82 -14.64 -3.14
C VAL A 320 -10.67 -14.08 -2.33
N LEU A 321 -9.56 -13.88 -3.02
CA LEU A 321 -8.51 -13.00 -2.54
C LEU A 321 -8.82 -11.59 -3.04
N GLU A 322 -9.00 -10.68 -2.11
CA GLU A 322 -9.21 -9.27 -2.41
C GLU A 322 -7.92 -8.49 -2.28
N LEU A 323 -7.74 -7.54 -3.19
CA LEU A 323 -6.83 -6.42 -3.04
C LEU A 323 -7.66 -5.16 -3.22
N ASP A 324 -7.67 -4.28 -2.23
CA ASP A 324 -8.38 -3.00 -2.29
C ASP A 324 -9.88 -3.13 -2.56
N GLY A 325 -10.51 -4.16 -1.98
CA GLY A 325 -11.93 -4.47 -2.20
C GLY A 325 -12.24 -5.09 -3.57
N ASN A 326 -11.22 -5.30 -4.41
CA ASN A 326 -11.37 -5.90 -5.73
C ASN A 326 -10.93 -7.37 -5.70
N PRO A 327 -11.77 -8.33 -6.13
CA PRO A 327 -11.36 -9.71 -6.31
C PRO A 327 -10.30 -9.85 -7.40
N VAL A 328 -9.09 -10.28 -7.00
CA VAL A 328 -7.95 -10.49 -7.92
C VAL A 328 -7.62 -11.95 -8.15
N ALA A 329 -8.11 -12.83 -7.27
CA ALA A 329 -7.92 -14.27 -7.38
C ALA A 329 -9.05 -15.02 -6.68
N SER A 330 -9.23 -16.30 -7.01
CA SER A 330 -10.27 -17.13 -6.42
C SER A 330 -9.85 -18.59 -6.31
N VAL A 331 -10.53 -19.30 -5.42
CA VAL A 331 -10.52 -20.76 -5.32
C VAL A 331 -11.89 -21.23 -4.82
N ALA A 332 -12.33 -22.41 -5.22
CA ALA A 332 -13.52 -23.07 -4.69
C ALA A 332 -13.14 -24.39 -4.02
N VAL A 333 -13.81 -24.72 -2.92
CA VAL A 333 -13.60 -25.96 -2.16
C VAL A 333 -14.92 -26.72 -2.07
N HIS A 334 -15.11 -27.70 -2.95
CA HIS A 334 -16.30 -28.55 -2.96
C HIS A 334 -16.05 -29.80 -2.12
N VAL A 335 -16.96 -30.15 -1.21
CA VAL A 335 -16.84 -31.34 -0.37
C VAL A 335 -17.72 -32.46 -0.91
N TYR A 336 -17.15 -33.67 -0.94
CA TYR A 336 -17.81 -34.90 -1.33
C TYR A 336 -17.77 -35.89 -0.17
N GLU A 337 -18.92 -36.48 0.13
CA GLU A 337 -19.02 -37.61 1.04
C GLU A 337 -18.91 -38.90 0.23
N LEU A 338 -18.04 -39.80 0.69
CA LEU A 338 -17.78 -41.10 0.09
C LEU A 338 -18.36 -42.20 0.97
N ASP A 339 -18.45 -43.39 0.39
CA ASP A 339 -18.84 -44.59 1.13
C ASP A 339 -17.93 -44.80 2.34
N GLY A 340 -18.52 -45.23 3.46
CA GLY A 340 -17.82 -45.37 4.74
C GLY A 340 -17.61 -44.07 5.52
N GLY A 341 -18.27 -42.97 5.13
CA GLY A 341 -18.24 -41.71 5.88
C GLY A 341 -16.97 -40.88 5.67
N VAL A 342 -16.09 -41.30 4.78
CA VAL A 342 -14.87 -40.57 4.42
C VAL A 342 -15.23 -39.35 3.58
N LYS A 343 -14.65 -38.19 3.90
CA LYS A 343 -14.85 -36.96 3.14
C LYS A 343 -13.64 -36.67 2.25
N ALA A 344 -13.88 -36.15 1.06
CA ALA A 344 -12.88 -35.66 0.13
C ALA A 344 -13.23 -34.25 -0.33
N ALA A 345 -12.23 -33.41 -0.60
CA ALA A 345 -12.43 -32.07 -1.15
C ALA A 345 -11.91 -31.96 -2.59
N GLU A 346 -12.62 -31.25 -3.45
CA GLU A 346 -12.11 -30.76 -4.73
C GLU A 346 -11.67 -29.30 -4.57
N LEU A 347 -10.41 -29.02 -4.88
CA LEU A 347 -9.92 -27.69 -5.15
C LEU A 347 -10.26 -27.35 -6.60
N ALA A 348 -11.27 -26.51 -6.78
CA ALA A 348 -11.76 -26.07 -8.08
C ALA A 348 -11.53 -24.57 -8.28
N CYS A 349 -11.62 -24.14 -9.54
CA CYS A 349 -11.65 -22.71 -9.89
C CYS A 349 -10.48 -21.88 -9.32
N LEU A 350 -9.30 -22.50 -9.20
CA LEU A 350 -8.08 -21.78 -8.85
C LEU A 350 -7.73 -20.84 -9.98
N PHE A 351 -7.78 -19.55 -9.71
CA PHE A 351 -7.49 -18.52 -10.68
C PHE A 351 -6.79 -17.34 -10.02
N VAL A 352 -5.79 -16.79 -10.71
CA VAL A 352 -5.11 -15.55 -10.32
C VAL A 352 -5.02 -14.69 -11.58
N ARG A 353 -5.50 -13.44 -11.50
CA ARG A 353 -5.39 -12.47 -12.60
C ARG A 353 -3.94 -12.36 -13.08
N ARG A 354 -3.74 -12.16 -14.39
CA ARG A 354 -2.42 -12.14 -15.02
C ARG A 354 -1.44 -11.18 -14.34
N ALA A 355 -1.87 -9.96 -14.01
CA ALA A 355 -1.09 -8.93 -13.29
C ALA A 355 -0.66 -9.33 -11.86
N HIS A 356 -1.26 -10.38 -11.31
CA HIS A 356 -1.00 -10.88 -9.96
C HIS A 356 -0.35 -12.28 -9.97
N LYS A 357 -0.04 -12.85 -11.14
CA LYS A 357 0.69 -14.11 -11.23
C LYS A 357 2.12 -13.93 -10.70
N ASN A 358 2.73 -15.03 -10.25
CA ASN A 358 4.09 -15.10 -9.68
C ASN A 358 4.33 -14.32 -8.38
N LYS A 359 3.30 -13.70 -7.78
CA LYS A 359 3.37 -13.03 -6.46
C LYS A 359 2.98 -13.94 -5.28
N GLY A 360 3.01 -15.26 -5.47
CA GLY A 360 2.70 -16.24 -4.42
C GLY A 360 1.20 -16.47 -4.13
N HIS A 361 0.27 -15.68 -4.67
CA HIS A 361 -1.17 -15.81 -4.39
C HIS A 361 -1.75 -17.20 -4.70
N GLY A 362 -1.29 -17.85 -5.78
CA GLY A 362 -1.72 -19.22 -6.11
C GLY A 362 -1.35 -20.22 -5.02
N ARG A 363 -0.15 -20.12 -4.43
CA ARG A 363 0.27 -20.99 -3.31
C ARG A 363 -0.56 -20.73 -2.06
N LYS A 364 -0.81 -19.45 -1.76
CA LYS A 364 -1.64 -19.03 -0.62
C LYS A 364 -3.07 -19.57 -0.73
N LEU A 365 -3.68 -19.50 -1.91
CA LEU A 365 -5.02 -20.04 -2.17
C LEU A 365 -5.09 -21.56 -2.02
N VAL A 366 -4.06 -22.28 -2.51
CA VAL A 366 -4.03 -23.75 -2.35
C VAL A 366 -3.85 -24.14 -0.89
N ALA A 367 -2.93 -23.50 -0.15
CA ALA A 367 -2.75 -23.75 1.28
C ALA A 367 -4.05 -23.50 2.06
N PHE A 368 -4.74 -22.39 1.77
CA PHE A 368 -6.04 -22.10 2.37
C PHE A 368 -7.10 -23.16 2.04
N ALA A 369 -7.15 -23.63 0.80
CA ALA A 369 -8.10 -24.68 0.39
C ALA A 369 -7.81 -26.01 1.11
N GLU A 370 -6.54 -26.35 1.29
CA GLU A 370 -6.11 -27.52 2.08
C GLU A 370 -6.56 -27.41 3.54
N ASP A 371 -6.33 -26.27 4.19
CA ASP A 371 -6.75 -26.06 5.58
C ASP A 371 -8.28 -26.04 5.73
N THR A 372 -8.99 -25.42 4.78
CA THR A 372 -10.46 -25.44 4.74
C THR A 372 -10.98 -26.87 4.63
N ALA A 373 -10.35 -27.71 3.79
CA ALA A 373 -10.74 -29.10 3.65
C ALA A 373 -10.47 -29.92 4.93
N ARG A 374 -9.32 -29.71 5.59
CA ARG A 374 -9.02 -30.33 6.90
C ARG A 374 -10.05 -29.94 7.96
N GLN A 375 -10.38 -28.65 8.06
CA GLN A 375 -11.39 -28.15 8.99
C GLN A 375 -12.79 -28.73 8.73
N ARG A 376 -13.10 -29.08 7.47
CA ARG A 376 -14.34 -29.75 7.09
C ARG A 376 -14.29 -31.28 7.25
N GLY A 377 -13.21 -31.83 7.82
CA GLY A 377 -13.05 -33.25 8.10
C GLY A 377 -12.74 -34.11 6.88
N CYS A 378 -12.23 -33.52 5.80
CA CYS A 378 -11.80 -34.27 4.62
C CYS A 378 -10.51 -35.03 4.93
N ALA A 379 -10.40 -36.27 4.45
CA ALA A 379 -9.19 -37.09 4.57
C ALA A 379 -8.16 -36.79 3.46
N TRP A 380 -8.61 -36.22 2.35
CA TRP A 380 -7.76 -35.86 1.21
C TRP A 380 -8.43 -34.79 0.34
N ILE A 381 -7.62 -34.15 -0.50
CA ILE A 381 -8.04 -33.14 -1.46
C ILE A 381 -7.53 -33.49 -2.87
N PHE A 382 -8.28 -33.11 -3.89
CA PHE A 382 -7.91 -33.33 -5.29
C PHE A 382 -8.17 -32.10 -6.15
N ALA A 383 -7.47 -32.01 -7.28
CA ALA A 383 -7.64 -30.98 -8.30
C ALA A 383 -7.65 -31.62 -9.69
N LEU A 384 -8.40 -31.03 -10.61
CA LEU A 384 -8.39 -31.44 -12.02
C LEU A 384 -7.81 -30.32 -12.86
N SER A 385 -6.79 -30.63 -13.65
CA SER A 385 -6.06 -29.61 -14.43
C SER A 385 -5.68 -30.10 -15.82
N THR A 386 -5.95 -29.30 -16.84
CA THR A 386 -5.53 -29.54 -18.23
C THR A 386 -4.15 -28.97 -18.51
N GLN A 387 -3.82 -27.82 -17.91
CA GLN A 387 -2.60 -27.06 -18.23
C GLN A 387 -1.70 -26.83 -17.02
N ALA A 388 -2.28 -26.60 -15.83
CA ALA A 388 -1.54 -26.20 -14.62
C ALA A 388 -1.14 -27.38 -13.72
N PHE A 389 -1.09 -28.61 -14.22
CA PHE A 389 -0.84 -29.80 -13.39
C PHE A 389 0.55 -29.80 -12.74
N ARG A 390 1.60 -29.36 -13.46
CA ARG A 390 2.97 -29.25 -12.92
C ARG A 390 3.08 -28.30 -11.73
N PHE A 391 2.26 -27.25 -11.69
CA PHE A 391 2.23 -26.35 -10.52
C PHE A 391 1.81 -27.11 -9.26
N PHE A 392 0.78 -27.97 -9.35
CA PHE A 392 0.33 -28.77 -8.21
C PHE A 392 1.34 -29.85 -7.82
N GLU A 393 1.96 -30.52 -8.80
CA GLU A 393 2.97 -31.56 -8.53
C GLU A 393 4.25 -30.98 -7.93
N GLU A 394 4.88 -30.05 -8.64
CA GLU A 394 6.22 -29.57 -8.31
C GLU A 394 6.23 -28.56 -7.15
N LYS A 395 5.15 -27.78 -6.97
CA LYS A 395 5.12 -26.68 -5.99
C LYS A 395 4.20 -26.93 -4.80
N MET A 396 3.17 -27.77 -4.94
CA MET A 396 2.18 -27.98 -3.88
C MET A 396 2.17 -29.42 -3.32
N GLY A 397 2.92 -30.35 -3.94
CA GLY A 397 3.06 -31.73 -3.46
C GLY A 397 1.89 -32.65 -3.77
N TYR A 398 1.11 -32.36 -4.82
CA TYR A 398 0.07 -33.27 -5.31
C TYR A 398 0.69 -34.38 -6.16
N LYS A 399 0.02 -35.52 -6.27
CA LYS A 399 0.42 -36.63 -7.14
C LYS A 399 -0.67 -36.93 -8.14
N GLU A 400 -0.30 -37.20 -9.38
CA GLU A 400 -1.24 -37.69 -10.39
C GLU A 400 -1.78 -39.07 -9.98
N VAL A 401 -3.10 -39.25 -10.10
CA VAL A 401 -3.81 -40.49 -9.77
C VAL A 401 -4.79 -40.87 -10.88
N PRO A 402 -5.19 -42.15 -10.98
CA PRO A 402 -6.19 -42.57 -11.95
C PRO A 402 -7.55 -41.90 -11.73
N VAL A 403 -8.30 -41.71 -12.81
CA VAL A 403 -9.67 -41.13 -12.81
C VAL A 403 -10.63 -41.90 -11.91
N ASP A 404 -10.42 -43.21 -11.75
CA ASP A 404 -11.20 -44.07 -10.85
C ASP A 404 -11.15 -43.64 -9.38
N THR A 405 -10.19 -42.78 -9.00
CA THR A 405 -10.06 -42.22 -7.66
C THR A 405 -11.10 -41.12 -7.36
N LEU A 406 -11.74 -40.57 -8.40
CA LEU A 406 -12.72 -39.48 -8.23
C LEU A 406 -14.00 -39.98 -7.54
N PRO A 407 -14.65 -39.13 -6.70
CA PRO A 407 -15.99 -39.41 -6.20
C PRO A 407 -16.97 -39.67 -7.36
N ALA A 408 -17.88 -40.63 -7.23
CA ALA A 408 -18.76 -41.09 -8.32
C ALA A 408 -19.50 -39.94 -9.05
N LYS A 409 -20.16 -39.06 -8.29
CA LYS A 409 -20.84 -37.86 -8.86
C LYS A 409 -19.88 -36.96 -9.63
N ARG A 410 -18.64 -36.84 -9.17
CA ARG A 410 -17.63 -35.99 -9.82
C ARG A 410 -17.04 -36.64 -11.07
N ARG A 411 -16.92 -37.97 -11.07
CA ARG A 411 -16.51 -38.78 -12.22
C ARG A 411 -17.51 -38.66 -13.37
N GLU A 412 -18.81 -38.75 -13.12
CA GLU A 412 -19.83 -38.53 -14.15
C GLU A 412 -19.71 -37.15 -14.82
N ALA A 413 -19.42 -36.11 -14.03
CA ALA A 413 -19.19 -34.77 -14.55
C ALA A 413 -17.87 -34.65 -15.33
N TYR A 414 -16.83 -35.40 -14.93
CA TYR A 414 -15.57 -35.49 -15.66
C TYR A 414 -15.77 -36.11 -17.05
N ASP A 415 -16.42 -37.28 -17.11
CA ASP A 415 -16.66 -38.01 -18.36
C ASP A 415 -17.49 -37.18 -19.34
N ARG A 416 -18.55 -36.53 -18.85
CA ARG A 416 -19.40 -35.64 -19.66
C ARG A 416 -18.65 -34.42 -20.19
N SER A 417 -17.63 -33.95 -19.48
CA SER A 417 -16.89 -32.75 -19.88
C SER A 417 -16.00 -32.99 -21.11
N GLY A 418 -15.53 -34.22 -21.34
CA GLY A 418 -14.60 -34.56 -22.41
C GLY A 418 -13.23 -33.85 -22.35
N ARG A 419 -12.93 -33.13 -21.26
CA ARG A 419 -11.70 -32.31 -21.14
C ARG A 419 -10.45 -33.12 -20.86
N ASN A 420 -10.58 -34.41 -20.52
CA ASN A 420 -9.48 -35.33 -20.22
C ASN A 420 -8.41 -34.73 -19.29
N SER A 421 -8.86 -34.03 -18.25
CA SER A 421 -7.98 -33.35 -17.30
C SER A 421 -7.21 -34.35 -16.44
N ARG A 422 -5.94 -34.04 -16.11
CA ARG A 422 -5.20 -34.86 -15.15
C ARG A 422 -5.81 -34.74 -13.76
N VAL A 423 -5.93 -35.86 -13.06
CA VAL A 423 -6.47 -35.93 -11.70
C VAL A 423 -5.30 -35.95 -10.72
N LEU A 424 -5.26 -34.97 -9.83
CA LEU A 424 -4.16 -34.73 -8.91
C LEU A 424 -4.69 -34.84 -7.50
N LYS A 425 -4.05 -35.62 -6.64
CA LYS A 425 -4.49 -35.87 -5.26
C LYS A 425 -3.38 -35.57 -4.26
N LYS A 426 -3.78 -35.05 -3.09
CA LYS A 426 -2.94 -34.89 -1.91
C LYS A 426 -3.70 -35.42 -0.69
N ALA A 427 -3.08 -36.34 0.03
CA ALA A 427 -3.58 -36.81 1.32
C ALA A 427 -3.19 -35.82 2.42
N PHE A 428 -3.99 -35.72 3.47
CA PHE A 428 -3.70 -34.87 4.62
C PHE A 428 -2.90 -35.57 5.71
#